data_AF-A0A349P924-F1
#
_entry.id   AF-A0A349P924-F1
#
_cell.length_a   1.000
_cell.length_b   1.000
_cell.length_c   1.000
_cell.angle_alpha   90.00
_cell.angle_beta   90.00
_cell.angle_gamma   90.00
#
_symmetry.space_group_name_H-M   'P 1'
#
loop_
_entity.id
_entity.type
_entity.pdbx_description
1 polymer ?
#
loop_
_entity_poly.entity_id
_entity_poly.type
_entity_poly.pdbx_seq_one_letter_code
_entity_poly.pdbx_strand_id
1 'polypeptide(L)'
;MRFSDLNKAKSEPAIPEAKKQARPVVLPIAEKPRPVQAPVQVTQPEPENKIDSAPAADRAEAIKKHIGAYKQPKTRLETKAPPKEPALPFRELDAKAREVYSRVLETSGALLKAINQPYTEKYEAVARACDLATETLKTNTVLLNYARYSTAEDYLRAHSANVTIIALAMGQAADLEPSELRLLGFCAMAHDIGMTEYADLYSREGRLSEDEFSTLTLHTEAGVAKLDRIVDLDYKIKDRAKRIIFQTHERMDGSGYPDRLSNEEIDPLAQLIGIADVFEAMTHPRAWRDSINPPDVVKELIEKEGHGFHARAVKALLSAVSIYPPGSLVMLSTGETGRVVKVNKGSLTRPLLETLLDPDFAQINPVLIDLLEHPMTSIERPMDMSELQAKNPKFAAKLELGRWWVEW
;
A
#
# COMPACT_ATOMS: atom_id res chain seq x y z
N MET A 1 9.56 2.91 14.83
CA MET A 1 10.92 2.37 14.75
C MET A 1 10.86 1.23 13.75
N ARG A 2 11.63 1.23 12.65
CA ARG A 2 11.51 0.12 11.68
C ARG A 2 12.16 -1.12 12.28
N PHE A 3 11.56 -2.28 12.04
CA PHE A 3 12.14 -3.57 12.40
C PHE A 3 13.53 -3.75 11.74
N SER A 4 13.70 -3.24 10.51
CA SER A 4 14.97 -3.17 9.77
C SER A 4 16.06 -2.28 10.39
N ASP A 5 15.70 -1.30 11.23
CA ASP A 5 16.67 -0.30 11.74
C ASP A 5 17.44 -0.81 12.96
N LEU A 6 17.03 -1.95 13.53
CA LEU A 6 17.67 -2.59 14.68
C LEU A 6 18.63 -3.73 14.28
N ASN A 7 18.51 -4.29 13.07
CA ASN A 7 19.32 -5.44 12.63
C ASN A 7 20.60 -5.09 11.86
N LYS A 8 21.04 -3.83 11.88
CA LYS A 8 22.33 -3.43 11.28
C LYS A 8 23.34 -2.99 12.33
N ALA A 9 24.02 -3.97 12.94
CA ALA A 9 25.34 -3.75 13.53
C ALA A 9 26.24 -4.99 13.42
N LYS A 10 27.22 -4.87 12.50
CA LYS A 10 28.58 -5.46 12.45
C LYS A 10 28.74 -6.98 12.33
N SER A 11 29.26 -7.36 11.16
CA SER A 11 30.17 -8.47 10.93
C SER A 11 31.44 -8.36 11.78
N GLU A 12 31.76 -9.38 12.59
CA GLU A 12 33.12 -9.89 12.92
C GLU A 12 33.04 -11.16 13.82
N PRO A 13 34.12 -11.96 13.98
CA PRO A 13 34.14 -13.36 13.57
C PRO A 13 33.71 -14.39 14.63
N ALA A 14 33.40 -15.59 14.12
CA ALA A 14 32.94 -16.78 14.81
C ALA A 14 33.80 -17.22 16.02
N ILE A 15 33.11 -17.68 17.07
CA ILE A 15 33.64 -18.46 18.21
C ILE A 15 32.64 -19.63 18.46
N PRO A 16 33.11 -20.86 18.79
CA PRO A 16 32.54 -22.09 18.23
C PRO A 16 31.33 -22.66 18.95
N GLU A 17 30.51 -23.37 18.17
CA GLU A 17 29.26 -24.03 18.54
C GLU A 17 29.37 -25.03 19.71
N ALA A 18 28.44 -24.93 20.65
CA ALA A 18 28.12 -26.00 21.59
C ALA A 18 27.14 -26.99 20.94
N LYS A 19 27.62 -28.22 20.69
CA LYS A 19 26.90 -29.34 20.10
C LYS A 19 25.59 -29.64 20.84
N LYS A 20 24.43 -29.52 20.17
CA LYS A 20 23.22 -30.29 20.48
C LYS A 20 23.07 -31.43 19.48
N GLN A 21 22.96 -32.65 20.00
CA GLN A 21 22.88 -33.90 19.23
C GLN A 21 21.59 -33.98 18.41
N ALA A 22 21.72 -34.16 17.09
CA ALA A 22 20.62 -34.48 16.19
C ALA A 22 20.47 -36.01 16.02
N ARG A 23 19.22 -36.48 15.98
CA ARG A 23 18.85 -37.87 15.66
C ARG A 23 19.10 -38.17 14.17
N PRO A 24 19.43 -39.42 13.78
CA PRO A 24 19.91 -39.72 12.43
C PRO A 24 18.75 -39.74 11.42
N VAL A 25 18.90 -38.95 10.35
CA VAL A 25 18.06 -39.00 9.14
C VAL A 25 18.84 -39.72 8.05
N VAL A 26 18.23 -40.73 7.44
CA VAL A 26 18.77 -41.54 6.35
C VAL A 26 18.67 -40.75 5.03
N LEU A 27 19.80 -40.55 4.35
CA LEU A 27 19.88 -39.86 3.05
C LEU A 27 19.56 -40.81 1.89
N PRO A 28 18.73 -40.41 0.89
CA PRO A 28 18.62 -41.10 -0.39
C PRO A 28 19.76 -40.72 -1.35
N ILE A 29 20.07 -41.67 -2.22
CA ILE A 29 21.21 -41.73 -3.15
C ILE A 29 21.08 -40.72 -4.30
N ALA A 30 22.21 -40.15 -4.72
CA ALA A 30 22.33 -39.16 -5.80
C ALA A 30 22.05 -39.73 -7.21
N GLU A 31 21.18 -39.06 -7.97
CA GLU A 31 21.01 -39.29 -9.41
C GLU A 31 21.98 -38.43 -10.24
N LYS A 32 22.50 -39.01 -11.33
CA LYS A 32 23.50 -38.43 -12.24
C LYS A 32 22.94 -37.26 -13.07
N PRO A 33 23.76 -36.25 -13.42
CA PRO A 33 23.32 -35.12 -14.24
C PRO A 33 23.12 -35.52 -15.72
N ARG A 34 22.07 -34.96 -16.35
CA ARG A 34 21.77 -35.09 -17.78
C ARG A 34 22.77 -34.28 -18.66
N PRO A 35 23.08 -34.75 -19.88
CA PRO A 35 24.05 -34.10 -20.76
C PRO A 35 23.52 -32.80 -21.40
N VAL A 36 24.45 -31.86 -21.57
CA VAL A 36 24.31 -30.52 -22.18
C VAL A 36 24.10 -30.64 -23.70
N GLN A 37 23.12 -29.93 -24.25
CA GLN A 37 22.90 -29.82 -25.71
C GLN A 37 23.91 -28.85 -26.36
N ALA A 38 24.39 -29.22 -27.55
CA ALA A 38 25.35 -28.47 -28.36
C ALA A 38 24.79 -27.15 -28.92
N PRO A 39 25.65 -26.14 -29.19
CA PRO A 39 25.22 -24.80 -29.60
C PRO A 39 24.65 -24.75 -31.02
N VAL A 40 23.59 -23.96 -31.20
CA VAL A 40 22.95 -23.64 -32.48
C VAL A 40 23.86 -22.71 -33.30
N GLN A 41 24.09 -23.05 -34.57
CA GLN A 41 24.84 -22.26 -35.53
C GLN A 41 24.11 -20.95 -35.88
N VAL A 42 24.82 -19.83 -35.79
CA VAL A 42 24.40 -18.51 -36.28
C VAL A 42 24.78 -18.39 -37.76
N THR A 43 23.80 -18.25 -38.63
CA THR A 43 24.00 -17.93 -40.06
C THR A 43 24.38 -16.47 -40.23
N GLN A 44 25.42 -16.19 -41.04
CA GLN A 44 25.89 -14.85 -41.40
C GLN A 44 24.89 -14.12 -42.31
N PRO A 45 24.80 -12.77 -42.25
CA PRO A 45 24.06 -11.98 -43.23
C PRO A 45 24.86 -11.73 -44.52
N GLU A 46 24.16 -11.72 -45.65
CA GLU A 46 24.63 -11.41 -47.01
C GLU A 46 24.99 -9.91 -47.22
N PRO A 47 25.76 -9.56 -48.28
CA PRO A 47 26.53 -8.32 -48.32
C PRO A 47 25.76 -7.08 -48.81
N GLU A 48 26.31 -5.95 -48.39
CA GLU A 48 25.88 -4.56 -48.58
C GLU A 48 25.64 -4.17 -50.05
N ASN A 49 24.51 -3.51 -50.31
CA ASN A 49 24.25 -2.81 -51.56
C ASN A 49 24.63 -1.32 -51.39
N LYS A 50 25.58 -0.86 -52.21
CA LYS A 50 26.09 0.50 -52.27
C LYS A 50 24.97 1.49 -52.62
N ILE A 51 24.91 2.61 -51.89
CA ILE A 51 24.19 3.82 -52.33
C ILE A 51 25.21 4.95 -52.40
N ASP A 52 25.39 5.48 -53.61
CA ASP A 52 26.26 6.60 -53.94
C ASP A 52 25.93 7.87 -53.14
N SER A 53 26.99 8.56 -52.70
CA SER A 53 26.93 9.81 -51.95
C SER A 53 26.77 11.02 -52.87
N ALA A 54 25.64 11.72 -52.79
CA ALA A 54 25.45 13.08 -53.30
C ALA A 54 25.57 14.12 -52.14
N PRO A 55 26.06 15.35 -52.39
CA PRO A 55 26.48 16.27 -51.33
C PRO A 55 25.32 16.91 -50.56
N ALA A 56 25.59 17.25 -49.30
CA ALA A 56 24.64 17.61 -48.24
C ALA A 56 23.81 18.90 -48.45
N ALA A 57 24.01 19.65 -49.53
CA ALA A 57 23.27 20.89 -49.79
C ALA A 57 21.86 20.63 -50.37
N ASP A 58 21.66 19.55 -51.14
CA ASP A 58 20.37 19.25 -51.79
C ASP A 58 19.33 18.58 -50.86
N ARG A 59 19.76 18.02 -49.71
CA ARG A 59 18.84 17.41 -48.73
C ARG A 59 18.08 18.45 -47.89
N ALA A 60 18.65 19.64 -47.68
CA ALA A 60 18.02 20.69 -46.87
C ALA A 60 16.89 21.41 -47.62
N GLU A 61 16.94 21.44 -48.95
CA GLU A 61 15.96 22.14 -49.80
C GLU A 61 14.77 21.23 -50.17
N ALA A 62 14.99 19.92 -50.26
CA ALA A 62 13.92 18.92 -50.39
C ALA A 62 13.04 18.82 -49.13
N ILE A 63 13.61 18.98 -47.93
CA ILE A 63 12.87 18.97 -46.66
C ILE A 63 12.04 20.25 -46.48
N LYS A 64 12.53 21.41 -46.96
CA LYS A 64 11.77 22.68 -46.91
C LYS A 64 10.57 22.73 -47.86
N LYS A 65 10.55 21.91 -48.91
CA LYS A 65 9.47 21.90 -49.91
C LYS A 65 8.30 20.96 -49.58
N HIS A 66 8.39 20.16 -48.51
CA HIS A 66 7.32 19.25 -48.06
C HIS A 66 6.72 19.58 -46.68
N ILE A 67 7.23 20.61 -45.98
CA ILE A 67 6.63 21.09 -44.73
C ILE A 67 5.59 22.16 -45.07
N GLY A 68 4.44 21.70 -45.57
CA GLY A 68 3.22 22.50 -45.53
C GLY A 68 2.81 22.72 -44.08
N ALA A 69 2.71 23.99 -43.67
CA ALA A 69 2.18 24.52 -42.41
C ALA A 69 1.78 23.47 -41.35
N TYR A 70 2.74 23.05 -40.52
CA TYR A 70 2.45 22.28 -39.31
C TYR A 70 1.74 23.19 -38.31
N LYS A 71 0.41 23.25 -38.37
CA LYS A 71 -0.41 23.78 -37.28
C LYS A 71 -0.24 22.85 -36.09
N GLN A 72 0.07 23.42 -34.93
CA GLN A 72 0.11 22.66 -33.68
C GLN A 72 -1.17 21.83 -33.52
N PRO A 73 -1.09 20.56 -33.09
CA PRO A 73 -2.29 19.77 -32.84
C PRO A 73 -2.96 20.30 -31.57
N LYS A 74 -3.85 21.28 -31.72
CA LYS A 74 -4.95 21.50 -30.78
C LYS A 74 -5.98 20.41 -31.04
N THR A 75 -5.90 19.33 -30.27
CA THR A 75 -6.98 18.34 -30.24
C THR A 75 -7.23 17.97 -28.79
N ARG A 76 -8.02 18.80 -28.12
CA ARG A 76 -8.80 18.35 -26.97
C ARG A 76 -9.53 17.08 -27.41
N LEU A 77 -9.30 15.97 -26.71
CA LEU A 77 -9.92 14.70 -27.03
C LEU A 77 -11.45 14.86 -26.93
N GLU A 78 -12.15 14.78 -28.05
CA GLU A 78 -13.59 14.57 -28.06
C GLU A 78 -13.84 13.10 -27.70
N THR A 79 -14.46 12.87 -26.54
CA THR A 79 -14.81 11.53 -26.08
C THR A 79 -15.97 10.97 -26.91
N LYS A 80 -15.84 9.70 -27.35
CA LYS A 80 -17.02 8.89 -27.70
C LYS A 80 -17.87 8.72 -26.43
N ALA A 81 -19.18 8.50 -26.65
CA ALA A 81 -20.26 8.52 -25.66
C ALA A 81 -19.84 8.15 -24.23
N PRO A 82 -20.29 8.93 -23.22
CA PRO A 82 -19.87 8.76 -21.83
C PRO A 82 -20.09 7.31 -21.37
N PRO A 83 -19.24 6.81 -20.45
CA PRO A 83 -19.44 5.51 -19.82
C PRO A 83 -20.89 5.43 -19.29
N LYS A 84 -21.52 4.26 -19.48
CA LYS A 84 -22.86 4.00 -18.94
C LYS A 84 -22.80 4.18 -17.42
N GLU A 85 -23.59 5.14 -16.95
CA GLU A 85 -23.67 5.71 -15.59
C GLU A 85 -22.54 6.69 -15.22
N PRO A 86 -22.87 7.88 -14.68
CA PRO A 86 -21.85 8.76 -14.15
C PRO A 86 -21.23 8.08 -12.92
N ALA A 87 -19.91 7.82 -12.97
CA ALA A 87 -19.14 7.63 -11.76
C ALA A 87 -19.43 8.84 -10.85
N LEU A 88 -19.82 8.60 -9.61
CA LEU A 88 -20.13 9.66 -8.64
C LEU A 88 -19.01 10.71 -8.66
N PRO A 89 -19.32 12.02 -8.67
CA PRO A 89 -18.30 13.06 -8.60
C PRO A 89 -17.32 12.77 -7.46
N PHE A 90 -16.02 13.02 -7.67
CA PHE A 90 -14.99 12.74 -6.65
C PHE A 90 -15.35 13.33 -5.29
N ARG A 91 -16.00 14.50 -5.26
CA ARG A 91 -16.46 15.15 -4.02
C ARG A 91 -17.44 14.29 -3.21
N GLU A 92 -18.33 13.56 -3.88
CA GLU A 92 -19.29 12.67 -3.22
C GLU A 92 -18.61 11.37 -2.74
N LEU A 93 -17.69 10.84 -3.56
CA LEU A 93 -16.85 9.70 -3.16
C LEU A 93 -16.00 10.03 -1.93
N ASP A 94 -15.37 11.20 -1.91
CA ASP A 94 -14.57 11.73 -0.80
C ASP A 94 -15.42 11.92 0.46
N ALA A 95 -16.60 12.56 0.35
CA ALA A 95 -17.51 12.74 1.49
C ALA A 95 -17.94 11.40 2.11
N LYS A 96 -18.31 10.42 1.28
CA LYS A 96 -18.69 9.08 1.76
C LYS A 96 -17.49 8.33 2.37
N ALA A 97 -16.31 8.44 1.76
CA ALA A 97 -15.09 7.84 2.28
C ALA A 97 -14.73 8.43 3.66
N ARG A 98 -14.86 9.75 3.83
CA ARG A 98 -14.67 10.44 5.10
C ARG A 98 -15.62 9.93 6.18
N GLU A 99 -16.91 9.82 5.88
CA GLU A 99 -17.91 9.34 6.83
C GLU A 99 -17.58 7.91 7.32
N VAL A 100 -17.23 7.02 6.38
CA VAL A 100 -16.87 5.64 6.71
C VAL A 100 -15.58 5.58 7.52
N TYR A 101 -14.56 6.37 7.14
CA TYR A 101 -13.32 6.47 7.91
C TYR A 101 -13.58 6.94 9.35
N SER A 102 -14.36 8.01 9.53
CA SER A 102 -14.74 8.50 10.87
C SER A 102 -15.41 7.41 11.70
N ARG A 103 -16.29 6.59 11.11
CA ARG A 103 -16.91 5.47 11.82
C ARG A 103 -15.90 4.40 12.25
N VAL A 104 -14.96 4.04 11.38
CA VAL A 104 -13.90 3.06 11.71
C VAL A 104 -13.00 3.60 12.82
N LEU A 105 -12.63 4.89 12.75
CA LEU A 105 -11.81 5.58 13.73
C LEU A 105 -12.49 5.66 15.11
N GLU A 106 -13.77 6.05 15.15
CA GLU A 106 -14.58 6.05 16.38
C GLU A 106 -14.66 4.65 16.99
N THR A 107 -14.85 3.64 16.16
CA THR A 107 -14.97 2.24 16.60
C THR A 107 -13.67 1.72 17.19
N SER A 108 -12.53 2.05 16.56
CA SER A 108 -11.21 1.76 17.10
C SER A 108 -11.01 2.42 18.48
N GLY A 109 -11.33 3.71 18.61
CA GLY A 109 -11.21 4.42 19.89
C GLY A 109 -12.12 3.83 20.97
N ALA A 110 -13.34 3.45 20.60
CA ALA A 110 -14.28 2.79 21.51
C ALA A 110 -13.78 1.42 21.96
N LEU A 111 -13.15 0.64 21.07
CA LEU A 111 -12.54 -0.66 21.42
C LEU A 111 -11.37 -0.46 22.40
N LEU A 112 -10.43 0.42 22.07
CA LEU A 112 -9.25 0.72 22.91
C LEU A 112 -9.65 1.22 24.31
N LYS A 113 -10.71 2.01 24.42
CA LYS A 113 -11.24 2.44 25.72
C LYS A 113 -11.92 1.29 26.48
N ALA A 114 -12.72 0.49 25.79
CA ALA A 114 -13.53 -0.54 26.42
C ALA A 114 -12.72 -1.77 26.85
N ILE A 115 -11.60 -2.06 26.17
CA ILE A 115 -10.72 -3.18 26.53
C ILE A 115 -10.03 -3.01 27.89
N ASN A 116 -9.98 -1.78 28.41
CA ASN A 116 -9.47 -1.48 29.75
C ASN A 116 -10.52 -1.71 30.86
N GLN A 117 -11.75 -2.06 30.50
CA GLN A 117 -12.76 -2.52 31.45
C GLN A 117 -12.66 -4.04 31.66
N PRO A 118 -13.22 -4.59 32.76
CA PRO A 118 -13.16 -6.03 33.02
C PRO A 118 -13.83 -6.90 31.93
N TYR A 119 -14.86 -6.35 31.28
CA TYR A 119 -15.59 -6.99 30.18
C TYR A 119 -16.08 -5.94 29.18
N THR A 120 -16.30 -6.38 27.94
CA THR A 120 -16.80 -5.54 26.85
C THR A 120 -17.57 -6.35 25.80
N GLU A 121 -18.53 -5.69 25.16
CA GLU A 121 -19.36 -6.23 24.07
C GLU A 121 -19.15 -5.38 22.81
N LYS A 122 -17.90 -5.31 22.36
CA LYS A 122 -17.50 -4.46 21.22
C LYS A 122 -17.24 -5.23 19.94
N TYR A 123 -17.21 -6.57 19.98
CA TYR A 123 -16.95 -7.36 18.77
C TYR A 123 -17.95 -7.03 17.67
N GLU A 124 -19.25 -7.02 17.98
CA GLU A 124 -20.29 -6.78 16.99
C GLU A 124 -20.25 -5.35 16.41
N ALA A 125 -19.83 -4.37 17.21
CA ALA A 125 -19.62 -3.01 16.72
C ALA A 125 -18.42 -2.92 15.75
N VAL A 126 -17.32 -3.60 16.09
CA VAL A 126 -16.13 -3.70 15.23
C VAL A 126 -16.46 -4.42 13.92
N ALA A 127 -17.18 -5.55 14.00
CA ALA A 127 -17.61 -6.32 12.84
C ALA A 127 -18.43 -5.47 11.85
N ARG A 128 -19.44 -4.73 12.34
CA ARG A 128 -20.24 -3.83 11.50
C ARG A 128 -19.42 -2.72 10.85
N ALA A 129 -18.47 -2.13 11.57
CA ALA A 129 -17.58 -1.12 11.00
C ALA A 129 -16.69 -1.72 9.90
N CYS A 130 -16.18 -2.94 10.10
CA CYS A 130 -15.40 -3.67 9.11
C CYS A 130 -16.23 -4.03 7.88
N ASP A 131 -17.48 -4.46 8.05
CA ASP A 131 -18.39 -4.75 6.93
C ASP A 131 -18.66 -3.48 6.11
N LEU A 132 -18.95 -2.36 6.78
CA LEU A 132 -19.17 -1.06 6.13
C LEU A 132 -17.94 -0.61 5.33
N ALA A 133 -16.75 -0.72 5.92
CA ALA A 133 -15.48 -0.41 5.25
C ALA A 133 -15.26 -1.34 4.04
N THR A 134 -15.52 -2.64 4.19
CA THR A 134 -15.41 -3.65 3.15
C THR A 134 -16.34 -3.33 1.97
N GLU A 135 -17.63 -3.09 2.21
CA GLU A 135 -18.58 -2.73 1.14
C GLU A 135 -18.22 -1.40 0.47
N THR A 136 -17.69 -0.45 1.23
CA THR A 136 -17.22 0.82 0.69
C THR A 136 -16.02 0.62 -0.22
N LEU A 137 -15.02 -0.18 0.17
CA LEU A 137 -13.83 -0.45 -0.64
C LEU A 137 -14.14 -1.09 -2.00
N LYS A 138 -15.23 -1.87 -2.12
CA LYS A 138 -15.65 -2.46 -3.40
C LYS A 138 -15.98 -1.41 -4.47
N THR A 139 -16.52 -0.26 -4.04
CA THR A 139 -17.09 0.76 -4.93
C THR A 139 -16.35 2.09 -4.85
N ASN A 140 -15.67 2.36 -3.74
CA ASN A 140 -15.07 3.63 -3.40
C ASN A 140 -13.68 3.44 -2.78
N THR A 141 -12.68 3.27 -3.63
CA THR A 141 -11.27 3.15 -3.23
C THR A 141 -10.69 4.44 -2.61
N VAL A 142 -11.40 5.57 -2.64
CA VAL A 142 -10.98 6.82 -1.97
C VAL A 142 -10.81 6.62 -0.46
N LEU A 143 -11.49 5.64 0.14
CA LEU A 143 -11.34 5.29 1.56
C LEU A 143 -9.87 5.00 1.95
N LEU A 144 -9.08 4.39 1.05
CA LEU A 144 -7.64 4.13 1.31
C LEU A 144 -6.82 5.41 1.48
N ASN A 145 -7.27 6.54 0.92
CA ASN A 145 -6.59 7.82 1.12
C ASN A 145 -6.68 8.33 2.55
N TYR A 146 -7.63 7.81 3.33
CA TYR A 146 -7.77 8.18 4.73
C TYR A 146 -6.90 7.34 5.65
N ALA A 147 -6.46 6.15 5.20
CA ALA A 147 -5.57 5.25 5.92
C ALA A 147 -4.10 5.72 6.01
N ARG A 148 -3.90 7.04 6.05
CA ARG A 148 -2.62 7.74 6.23
C ARG A 148 -2.73 8.93 7.18
N TYR A 149 -3.95 9.26 7.63
CA TYR A 149 -4.20 10.42 8.51
C TYR A 149 -4.10 10.01 9.97
N SER A 150 -3.40 10.84 10.76
CA SER A 150 -3.26 10.65 12.20
C SER A 150 -2.50 11.83 12.82
N THR A 151 -2.65 12.02 14.13
CA THR A 151 -1.86 12.91 14.98
C THR A 151 -1.14 12.10 16.06
N ALA A 152 -0.09 12.67 16.66
CA ALA A 152 0.64 12.02 17.75
C ALA A 152 -0.28 11.63 18.93
N GLU A 153 -1.26 12.47 19.25
CA GLU A 153 -2.22 12.27 20.34
C GLU A 153 -3.19 11.11 20.07
N ASP A 154 -3.55 10.87 18.81
CA ASP A 154 -4.49 9.83 18.40
C ASP A 154 -3.80 8.63 17.72
N TYR A 155 -2.48 8.50 17.87
CA TYR A 155 -1.66 7.56 17.10
C TYR A 155 -2.22 6.13 17.11
N LEU A 156 -2.39 5.51 18.28
CA LEU A 156 -2.80 4.11 18.37
C LEU A 156 -4.21 3.88 17.80
N ARG A 157 -5.11 4.86 17.98
CA ARG A 157 -6.48 4.82 17.45
C ARG A 157 -6.48 4.90 15.92
N ALA A 158 -5.78 5.88 15.37
CA ALA A 158 -5.69 6.07 13.93
C ALA A 158 -4.93 4.91 13.27
N HIS A 159 -3.82 4.49 13.85
CA HIS A 159 -3.03 3.36 13.38
C HIS A 159 -3.88 2.09 13.26
N SER A 160 -4.61 1.72 14.32
CA SER A 160 -5.49 0.54 14.29
C SER A 160 -6.59 0.65 13.22
N ALA A 161 -7.17 1.84 13.03
CA ALA A 161 -8.16 2.09 11.98
C ALA A 161 -7.56 2.01 10.57
N ASN A 162 -6.37 2.58 10.37
CA ASN A 162 -5.65 2.60 9.10
C ASN A 162 -5.25 1.17 8.68
N VAL A 163 -4.61 0.42 9.59
CA VAL A 163 -4.24 -0.99 9.37
C VAL A 163 -5.48 -1.82 9.05
N THR A 164 -6.61 -1.59 9.72
CA THR A 164 -7.88 -2.26 9.41
C THR A 164 -8.32 -2.02 7.96
N ILE A 165 -8.33 -0.77 7.49
CA ILE A 165 -8.77 -0.44 6.13
C ILE A 165 -7.83 -1.05 5.08
N ILE A 166 -6.52 -0.98 5.32
CA ILE A 166 -5.50 -1.56 4.42
C ILE A 166 -5.66 -3.08 4.37
N ALA A 167 -5.75 -3.75 5.53
CA ALA A 167 -5.92 -5.19 5.62
C ALA A 167 -7.22 -5.67 4.95
N LEU A 168 -8.35 -4.96 5.12
CA LEU A 168 -9.60 -5.29 4.44
C LEU A 168 -9.48 -5.17 2.92
N ALA A 169 -8.83 -4.11 2.42
CA ALA A 169 -8.57 -3.96 0.99
C ALA A 169 -7.69 -5.09 0.44
N MET A 170 -6.67 -5.50 1.20
CA MET A 170 -5.82 -6.64 0.87
C MET A 170 -6.59 -7.96 0.87
N GLY A 171 -7.44 -8.19 1.87
CA GLY A 171 -8.29 -9.38 1.96
C GLY A 171 -9.25 -9.48 0.78
N GLN A 172 -9.81 -8.36 0.32
CA GLN A 172 -10.63 -8.32 -0.90
C GLN A 172 -9.82 -8.63 -2.15
N ALA A 173 -8.59 -8.13 -2.25
CA ALA A 173 -7.71 -8.43 -3.36
C ALA A 173 -7.19 -9.88 -3.36
N ALA A 174 -7.19 -10.52 -2.19
CA ALA A 174 -6.88 -11.93 -2.00
C ALA A 174 -8.10 -12.86 -2.10
N ASP A 175 -9.27 -12.32 -2.49
CA ASP A 175 -10.53 -13.05 -2.64
C ASP A 175 -10.94 -13.84 -1.38
N LEU A 176 -10.71 -13.25 -0.19
CA LEU A 176 -11.13 -13.85 1.07
C LEU A 176 -12.66 -13.90 1.18
N GLU A 177 -13.17 -15.01 1.71
CA GLU A 177 -14.59 -15.19 2.01
C GLU A 177 -15.08 -14.17 3.06
N PRO A 178 -16.37 -13.80 3.08
CA PRO A 178 -16.90 -12.78 3.99
C PRO A 178 -16.58 -13.02 5.48
N SER A 179 -16.58 -14.28 5.93
CA SER A 179 -16.23 -14.64 7.31
C SER A 179 -14.75 -14.40 7.62
N GLU A 180 -13.86 -14.71 6.68
CA GLU A 180 -12.42 -14.45 6.82
C GLU A 180 -12.12 -12.95 6.77
N LEU A 181 -12.82 -12.18 5.92
CA LEU A 181 -12.72 -10.72 5.90
C LEU A 181 -13.13 -10.09 7.23
N ARG A 182 -14.22 -10.56 7.83
CA ARG A 182 -14.67 -10.08 9.13
C ARG A 182 -13.67 -10.41 10.25
N LEU A 183 -13.11 -11.62 10.24
CA LEU A 183 -12.05 -12.01 11.17
C LEU A 183 -10.78 -11.18 10.96
N LEU A 184 -10.36 -10.99 9.70
CA LEU A 184 -9.21 -10.16 9.34
C LEU A 184 -9.38 -8.72 9.82
N GLY A 185 -10.53 -8.11 9.56
CA GLY A 185 -10.84 -6.74 9.99
C GLY A 185 -10.85 -6.59 11.51
N PHE A 186 -11.46 -7.55 12.22
CA PHE A 186 -11.42 -7.56 13.69
C PHE A 186 -9.99 -7.69 14.22
N CYS A 187 -9.22 -8.67 13.73
CA CYS A 187 -7.85 -8.88 14.16
C CYS A 187 -6.94 -7.69 13.83
N ALA A 188 -7.13 -7.06 12.65
CA ALA A 188 -6.40 -5.86 12.26
C ALA A 188 -6.72 -4.67 13.18
N MET A 189 -7.98 -4.49 13.59
CA MET A 189 -8.34 -3.43 14.54
C MET A 189 -7.82 -3.73 15.96
N ALA A 190 -7.70 -5.01 16.30
CA ALA A 190 -7.33 -5.47 17.62
C ALA A 190 -5.83 -5.80 17.81
N HIS A 191 -5.02 -5.78 16.74
CA HIS A 191 -3.66 -6.35 16.77
C HIS A 191 -2.76 -5.71 17.85
N ASP A 192 -2.84 -4.39 17.98
CA ASP A 192 -2.02 -3.61 18.92
C ASP A 192 -2.80 -3.18 20.19
N ILE A 193 -3.93 -3.83 20.54
CA ILE A 193 -4.68 -3.47 21.77
C ILE A 193 -3.85 -3.62 23.04
N GLY A 194 -2.83 -4.49 23.03
CA GLY A 194 -1.88 -4.63 24.13
C GLY A 194 -1.00 -3.40 24.34
N MET A 195 -0.79 -2.56 23.30
CA MET A 195 -0.01 -1.32 23.40
C MET A 195 -0.62 -0.34 24.41
N THR A 196 -1.90 -0.49 24.76
CA THR A 196 -2.56 0.30 25.82
C THR A 196 -1.89 0.18 27.19
N GLU A 197 -1.08 -0.86 27.43
CA GLU A 197 -0.30 -1.04 28.67
C GLU A 197 1.11 -0.44 28.60
N TYR A 198 1.53 -0.01 27.40
CA TYR A 198 2.89 0.46 27.10
C TYR A 198 2.89 1.89 26.55
N ALA A 199 1.93 2.72 26.98
CA ALA A 199 1.79 4.11 26.54
C ALA A 199 3.07 4.92 26.71
N ASP A 200 3.78 4.73 27.82
CA ASP A 200 5.04 5.43 28.12
C ASP A 200 6.17 5.07 27.14
N LEU A 201 6.09 3.91 26.48
CA LEU A 201 7.11 3.47 25.51
C LEU A 201 6.74 3.90 24.09
N TYR A 202 5.50 3.68 23.64
CA TYR A 202 5.15 4.01 22.25
C TYR A 202 4.97 5.52 22.01
N SER A 203 4.71 6.31 23.05
CA SER A 203 4.60 7.78 22.96
C SER A 203 5.94 8.50 23.04
N ARG A 204 7.03 7.80 23.36
CA ARG A 204 8.36 8.41 23.49
C ARG A 204 8.91 8.93 22.17
N GLU A 205 9.51 10.11 22.26
CA GLU A 205 10.29 10.68 21.17
C GLU A 205 11.68 10.04 21.13
N GLY A 206 12.11 9.59 19.95
CA GLY A 206 13.44 9.02 19.74
C GLY A 206 13.46 7.50 19.56
N ARG A 207 14.67 6.93 19.60
CA ARG A 207 14.89 5.49 19.47
C ARG A 207 14.77 4.83 20.84
N LEU A 208 14.04 3.72 20.91
CA LEU A 208 13.99 2.86 22.09
C LEU A 208 15.34 2.19 22.31
N SER A 209 15.71 1.95 23.56
CA SER A 209 16.80 1.03 23.89
C SER A 209 16.42 -0.41 23.54
N GLU A 210 17.39 -1.32 23.51
CA GLU A 210 17.12 -2.76 23.32
C GLU A 210 16.22 -3.33 24.42
N ASP A 211 16.40 -2.88 25.66
CA ASP A 211 15.57 -3.30 26.81
C ASP A 211 14.14 -2.74 26.71
N GLU A 212 13.99 -1.48 26.31
CA GLU A 212 12.69 -0.85 26.09
C GLU A 212 11.94 -1.52 24.94
N PHE A 213 12.65 -1.85 23.86
CA PHE A 213 12.09 -2.59 22.75
C PHE A 213 11.66 -4.00 23.18
N SER A 214 12.50 -4.73 23.91
CA SER A 214 12.19 -6.07 24.44
C SER A 214 10.99 -6.05 25.40
N THR A 215 10.81 -4.94 26.12
CA THR A 215 9.61 -4.73 26.95
C THR A 215 8.38 -4.46 26.09
N LEU A 216 8.53 -3.63 25.05
CA LEU A 216 7.44 -3.28 24.16
C LEU A 216 6.90 -4.49 23.38
N THR A 217 7.73 -5.47 23.02
CA THR A 217 7.29 -6.68 22.29
C THR A 217 6.25 -7.50 23.06
N LEU A 218 6.19 -7.36 24.38
CA LEU A 218 5.20 -8.03 25.25
C LEU A 218 3.76 -7.53 25.03
N HIS A 219 3.55 -6.46 24.26
CA HIS A 219 2.20 -6.02 23.89
C HIS A 219 1.42 -7.11 23.13
N THR A 220 2.10 -8.01 22.43
CA THR A 220 1.45 -9.13 21.73
C THR A 220 0.74 -10.07 22.72
N GLU A 221 1.44 -10.50 23.77
CA GLU A 221 0.88 -11.29 24.88
C GLU A 221 -0.22 -10.54 25.63
N ALA A 222 0.01 -9.27 25.94
CA ALA A 222 -0.98 -8.41 26.59
C ALA A 222 -2.26 -8.29 25.74
N GLY A 223 -2.10 -8.17 24.41
CA GLY A 223 -3.21 -8.15 23.45
C GLY A 223 -4.00 -9.45 23.45
N VAL A 224 -3.32 -10.60 23.47
CA VAL A 224 -3.94 -11.92 23.57
C VAL A 224 -4.78 -12.05 24.85
N ALA A 225 -4.24 -11.63 25.99
CA ALA A 225 -4.94 -11.67 27.26
C ALA A 225 -6.18 -10.74 27.28
N LYS A 226 -6.08 -9.59 26.63
CA LYS A 226 -7.19 -8.63 26.52
C LYS A 226 -8.39 -9.16 25.74
N LEU A 227 -8.20 -10.04 24.75
CA LEU A 227 -9.31 -10.65 23.98
C LEU A 227 -10.28 -11.46 24.85
N ASP A 228 -9.84 -11.96 26.01
CA ASP A 228 -10.73 -12.64 26.94
C ASP A 228 -11.81 -11.73 27.55
N ARG A 229 -11.57 -10.42 27.56
CA ARG A 229 -12.53 -9.41 28.03
C ARG A 229 -13.68 -9.17 27.05
N ILE A 230 -13.55 -9.60 25.79
CA ILE A 230 -14.58 -9.42 24.76
C ILE A 230 -15.56 -10.59 24.83
N VAL A 231 -16.70 -10.37 25.47
CA VAL A 231 -17.64 -11.47 25.82
C VAL A 231 -18.59 -11.82 24.69
N ASP A 232 -18.81 -10.90 23.74
CA ASP A 232 -19.64 -11.08 22.54
C ASP A 232 -18.89 -11.72 21.36
N LEU A 233 -17.63 -12.13 21.55
CA LEU A 233 -16.83 -12.84 20.56
C LEU A 233 -16.94 -14.36 20.76
N ASP A 234 -17.45 -15.07 19.75
CA ASP A 234 -17.55 -16.53 19.72
C ASP A 234 -16.21 -17.20 20.07
N TYR A 235 -16.26 -18.26 20.87
CA TYR A 235 -15.05 -18.89 21.42
C TYR A 235 -14.12 -19.47 20.35
N LYS A 236 -14.65 -20.03 19.24
CA LYS A 236 -13.81 -20.59 18.17
C LYS A 236 -13.12 -19.48 17.40
N ILE A 237 -13.86 -18.40 17.13
CA ILE A 237 -13.32 -17.21 16.48
C ILE A 237 -12.26 -16.56 17.39
N LYS A 238 -12.52 -16.50 18.69
CA LYS A 238 -11.59 -15.95 19.69
C LYS A 238 -10.24 -16.67 19.70
N ASP A 239 -10.24 -17.99 19.70
CA ASP A 239 -9.00 -18.78 19.77
C ASP A 239 -8.10 -18.52 18.55
N ARG A 240 -8.70 -18.50 17.35
CA ARG A 240 -7.97 -18.13 16.14
C ARG A 240 -7.55 -16.65 16.14
N ALA A 241 -8.40 -15.74 16.59
CA ALA A 241 -8.06 -14.32 16.68
C ALA A 241 -6.86 -14.06 17.59
N LYS A 242 -6.79 -14.75 18.75
CA LYS A 242 -5.64 -14.72 19.64
C LYS A 242 -4.36 -15.13 18.93
N ARG A 243 -4.38 -16.27 18.22
CA ARG A 243 -3.24 -16.74 17.42
C ARG A 243 -2.83 -15.71 16.36
N ILE A 244 -3.78 -15.16 15.61
CA ILE A 244 -3.50 -14.16 14.57
C ILE A 244 -2.84 -12.93 15.16
N ILE A 245 -3.41 -12.35 16.22
CA ILE A 245 -2.92 -11.15 16.89
C ILE A 245 -1.53 -11.36 17.49
N PHE A 246 -1.30 -12.53 18.09
CA PHE A 246 0.01 -12.90 18.62
C PHE A 246 1.10 -12.94 17.53
N GLN A 247 0.72 -13.31 16.32
CA GLN A 247 1.63 -13.58 15.21
C GLN A 247 1.79 -12.41 14.22
N THR A 248 1.11 -11.27 14.40
CA THR A 248 1.14 -10.16 13.41
C THR A 248 2.55 -9.60 13.19
N HIS A 249 3.40 -9.71 14.21
CA HIS A 249 4.78 -9.26 14.18
C HIS A 249 5.79 -10.35 13.81
N GLU A 250 5.33 -11.56 13.48
CA GLU A 250 6.16 -12.64 12.99
C GLU A 250 6.57 -12.43 11.53
N ARG A 251 7.72 -12.99 11.16
CA ARG A 251 8.28 -12.90 9.80
C ARG A 251 8.66 -14.29 9.31
N MET A 252 8.44 -14.54 8.03
CA MET A 252 8.64 -15.83 7.37
C MET A 252 10.04 -16.42 7.53
N ASP A 253 11.04 -15.54 7.66
CA ASP A 253 12.45 -15.86 7.84
C ASP A 253 12.84 -16.06 9.31
N GLY A 254 11.88 -16.02 10.24
CA GLY A 254 12.10 -16.15 11.68
C GLY A 254 12.69 -14.89 12.33
N SER A 255 12.79 -13.78 11.61
CA SER A 255 13.34 -12.53 12.17
C SER A 255 12.39 -11.82 13.13
N GLY A 256 11.08 -12.13 13.04
CA GLY A 256 10.00 -11.49 13.78
C GLY A 256 9.95 -11.82 15.28
N TYR A 257 8.81 -11.53 15.90
CA TYR A 257 8.55 -11.79 17.33
C TYR A 257 7.05 -12.06 17.53
N PRO A 258 6.64 -12.66 18.66
CA PRO A 258 7.44 -13.05 19.83
C PRO A 258 8.16 -14.40 19.75
N ASP A 259 7.63 -15.38 19.00
CA ASP A 259 8.11 -16.76 18.97
C ASP A 259 9.12 -17.04 17.86
N ARG A 260 9.34 -16.08 16.95
CA ARG A 260 10.25 -16.21 15.79
C ARG A 260 9.85 -17.36 14.87
N LEU A 261 8.54 -17.45 14.63
CA LEU A 261 7.93 -18.48 13.80
C LEU A 261 8.38 -18.35 12.35
N SER A 262 8.28 -19.45 11.60
CA SER A 262 8.67 -19.48 10.19
C SER A 262 7.57 -20.04 9.31
N ASN A 263 7.54 -19.59 8.05
CA ASN A 263 6.74 -20.18 6.98
C ASN A 263 5.25 -20.47 7.31
N GLU A 264 4.94 -21.76 7.44
CA GLU A 264 3.59 -22.31 7.57
C GLU A 264 3.11 -22.30 9.04
N GLU A 265 3.98 -21.93 9.98
CA GLU A 265 3.66 -21.79 11.40
C GLU A 265 2.85 -20.50 11.68
N ILE A 266 2.89 -19.55 10.74
CA ILE A 266 2.24 -18.24 10.84
C ILE A 266 0.88 -18.28 10.13
N ASP A 267 -0.19 -17.87 10.84
CA ASP A 267 -1.53 -17.78 10.25
C ASP A 267 -1.51 -16.79 9.06
N PRO A 268 -2.07 -17.16 7.90
CA PRO A 268 -2.07 -16.29 6.72
C PRO A 268 -2.68 -14.91 6.97
N LEU A 269 -3.66 -14.78 7.88
CA LEU A 269 -4.24 -13.49 8.22
C LEU A 269 -3.26 -12.62 9.03
N ALA A 270 -2.42 -13.23 9.88
CA ALA A 270 -1.37 -12.50 10.60
C ALA A 270 -0.35 -11.90 9.63
N GLN A 271 -0.04 -12.61 8.54
CA GLN A 271 0.86 -12.12 7.49
C GLN A 271 0.26 -10.98 6.66
N LEU A 272 -1.05 -11.01 6.41
CA LEU A 272 -1.76 -9.88 5.80
C LEU A 272 -1.77 -8.65 6.72
N ILE A 273 -1.99 -8.84 8.02
CA ILE A 273 -1.99 -7.73 8.98
C ILE A 273 -0.57 -7.18 9.17
N GLY A 274 0.44 -8.03 9.33
CA GLY A 274 1.82 -7.61 9.56
C GLY A 274 2.40 -6.78 8.43
N ILE A 275 2.12 -7.15 7.17
CA ILE A 275 2.58 -6.33 6.03
C ILE A 275 1.76 -5.03 5.90
N ALA A 276 0.47 -5.05 6.26
CA ALA A 276 -0.37 -3.85 6.31
C ALA A 276 0.12 -2.88 7.39
N ASP A 277 0.48 -3.39 8.57
CA ASP A 277 1.10 -2.64 9.67
C ASP A 277 2.43 -2.01 9.24
N VAL A 278 3.35 -2.79 8.65
CA VAL A 278 4.63 -2.24 8.15
C VAL A 278 4.40 -1.14 7.10
N PHE A 279 3.49 -1.37 6.15
CA PHE A 279 3.17 -0.38 5.12
C PHE A 279 2.55 0.90 5.71
N GLU A 280 1.56 0.75 6.60
CA GLU A 280 0.92 1.86 7.31
C GLU A 280 1.97 2.62 8.10
N ALA A 281 2.75 1.91 8.92
CA ALA A 281 3.80 2.49 9.72
C ALA A 281 4.72 3.33 8.85
N MET A 282 5.21 2.85 7.70
CA MET A 282 6.12 3.57 6.81
C MET A 282 5.49 4.77 6.07
N THR A 283 4.23 4.66 5.68
CA THR A 283 3.49 5.74 5.00
C THR A 283 2.90 6.77 5.97
N HIS A 284 2.81 6.45 7.25
CA HIS A 284 2.32 7.32 8.31
C HIS A 284 3.40 8.34 8.73
N PRO A 285 3.06 9.64 8.82
CA PRO A 285 3.95 10.67 9.40
C PRO A 285 4.10 10.47 10.90
N ARG A 286 5.31 10.50 11.46
CA ARG A 286 5.57 10.40 12.90
C ARG A 286 6.21 11.69 13.40
N ALA A 287 6.12 11.97 14.72
CA ALA A 287 6.73 13.17 15.32
C ALA A 287 8.22 13.36 14.93
N TRP A 288 8.92 12.27 14.64
CA TRP A 288 10.35 12.24 14.31
C TRP A 288 10.67 11.90 12.84
N ARG A 289 9.67 11.66 11.96
CA ARG A 289 9.91 11.55 10.51
C ARG A 289 8.69 11.87 9.65
N ASP A 290 8.97 12.40 8.47
CA ASP A 290 7.95 12.58 7.42
C ASP A 290 7.44 11.23 6.89
N SER A 291 6.27 11.27 6.25
CA SER A 291 5.72 10.14 5.51
C SER A 291 6.54 9.87 4.26
N ILE A 292 6.68 8.58 3.92
CA ILE A 292 7.31 8.16 2.66
C ILE A 292 6.20 7.98 1.62
N ASN A 293 6.45 8.40 0.38
CA ASN A 293 5.49 8.23 -0.69
C ASN A 293 5.17 6.74 -0.91
N PRO A 294 3.90 6.34 -1.09
CA PRO A 294 3.52 4.92 -1.21
C PRO A 294 4.32 4.10 -2.24
N PRO A 295 4.67 4.61 -3.44
CA PRO A 295 5.51 3.86 -4.38
C PRO A 295 6.90 3.55 -3.84
N ASP A 296 7.51 4.48 -3.10
CA ASP A 296 8.82 4.30 -2.50
C ASP A 296 8.76 3.30 -1.33
N VAL A 297 7.68 3.35 -0.52
CA VAL A 297 7.43 2.34 0.52
C VAL A 297 7.27 0.96 -0.08
N VAL A 298 6.49 0.82 -1.16
CA VAL A 298 6.30 -0.47 -1.83
C VAL A 298 7.63 -1.02 -2.34
N LYS A 299 8.44 -0.17 -2.99
CA LYS A 299 9.77 -0.56 -3.46
C LYS A 299 10.65 -1.01 -2.29
N GLU A 300 10.70 -0.21 -1.23
CA GLU A 300 11.49 -0.50 -0.04
C GLU A 300 11.03 -1.78 0.66
N LEU A 301 9.71 -2.01 0.75
CA LEU A 301 9.13 -3.20 1.34
C LEU A 301 9.52 -4.44 0.52
N ILE A 302 9.44 -4.40 -0.81
CA ILE A 302 9.88 -5.50 -1.66
C ILE A 302 11.39 -5.75 -1.51
N GLU A 303 12.21 -4.70 -1.50
CA GLU A 303 13.68 -4.82 -1.46
C GLU A 303 14.21 -5.26 -0.09
N LYS A 304 13.62 -4.78 1.01
CA LYS A 304 14.18 -4.95 2.36
C LYS A 304 13.41 -5.92 3.24
N GLU A 305 12.10 -6.01 3.07
CA GLU A 305 11.20 -6.75 3.97
C GLU A 305 10.46 -7.89 3.24
N GLY A 306 10.54 -7.96 1.91
CA GLY A 306 9.76 -8.89 1.08
C GLY A 306 10.04 -10.36 1.38
N HIS A 307 11.20 -10.67 1.95
CA HIS A 307 11.59 -12.01 2.38
C HIS A 307 10.92 -12.43 3.70
N GLY A 308 10.51 -11.45 4.53
CA GLY A 308 9.81 -11.66 5.79
C GLY A 308 8.31 -11.90 5.63
N PHE A 309 7.75 -11.79 4.42
CA PHE A 309 6.32 -11.94 4.16
C PHE A 309 6.01 -12.96 3.06
N HIS A 310 4.90 -13.68 3.21
CA HIS A 310 4.41 -14.57 2.15
C HIS A 310 4.16 -13.80 0.85
N ALA A 311 4.53 -14.38 -0.30
CA ALA A 311 4.31 -13.79 -1.61
C ALA A 311 2.84 -13.43 -1.88
N ARG A 312 1.89 -14.17 -1.29
CA ARG A 312 0.46 -13.86 -1.35
C ARG A 312 0.13 -12.56 -0.62
N ALA A 313 0.73 -12.30 0.54
CA ALA A 313 0.52 -11.07 1.30
C ALA A 313 1.11 -9.86 0.58
N VAL A 314 2.33 -10.00 0.02
CA VAL A 314 2.96 -8.96 -0.82
C VAL A 314 2.10 -8.67 -2.05
N LYS A 315 1.63 -9.70 -2.76
CA LYS A 315 0.74 -9.54 -3.92
C LYS A 315 -0.57 -8.86 -3.54
N ALA A 316 -1.15 -9.19 -2.38
CA ALA A 316 -2.37 -8.58 -1.90
C ALA A 316 -2.17 -7.08 -1.59
N LEU A 317 -1.06 -6.72 -0.94
CA LEU A 317 -0.68 -5.32 -0.72
C LEU A 317 -0.56 -4.56 -2.04
N LEU A 318 0.21 -5.10 -3.00
CA LEU A 318 0.38 -4.49 -4.33
C LEU A 318 -0.92 -4.34 -5.11
N SER A 319 -1.86 -5.26 -4.90
CA SER A 319 -3.17 -5.21 -5.56
C SER A 319 -4.13 -4.22 -4.88
N ALA A 320 -3.99 -4.03 -3.56
CA ALA A 320 -4.80 -3.11 -2.78
C ALA A 320 -4.30 -1.66 -2.89
N VAL A 321 -2.98 -1.47 -2.82
CA VAL A 321 -2.33 -0.16 -2.86
C VAL A 321 -1.87 0.14 -4.28
N SER A 322 -2.53 1.08 -4.93
CA SER A 322 -2.12 1.58 -6.25
C SER A 322 -0.84 2.42 -6.17
N ILE A 323 -0.03 2.36 -7.23
CA ILE A 323 1.10 3.28 -7.45
C ILE A 323 0.60 4.73 -7.52
N TYR A 324 -0.63 4.91 -8.02
CA TYR A 324 -1.35 6.18 -8.02
C TYR A 324 -2.69 5.99 -7.28
N PRO A 325 -2.73 6.20 -5.95
CA PRO A 325 -3.98 6.16 -5.20
C PRO A 325 -5.01 7.15 -5.74
N PRO A 326 -6.32 6.93 -5.54
CA PRO A 326 -7.33 7.97 -5.80
C PRO A 326 -6.94 9.32 -5.20
N GLY A 327 -7.34 10.43 -5.80
CA GLY A 327 -6.92 11.77 -5.40
C GLY A 327 -5.49 12.17 -5.79
N SER A 328 -4.64 11.22 -6.22
CA SER A 328 -3.29 11.54 -6.72
C SER A 328 -3.38 12.45 -7.94
N LEU A 329 -2.55 13.50 -7.96
CA LEU A 329 -2.38 14.33 -9.15
C LEU A 329 -1.26 13.74 -10.00
N VAL A 330 -1.53 13.57 -11.28
CA VAL A 330 -0.62 12.94 -12.24
C VAL A 330 -0.56 13.77 -13.51
N MET A 331 0.61 13.84 -14.12
CA MET A 331 0.79 14.42 -15.44
C MET A 331 0.71 13.32 -16.49
N LEU A 332 -0.13 13.53 -17.50
CA LEU A 332 -0.30 12.60 -18.61
C LEU A 332 0.73 12.87 -19.70
N SER A 333 0.95 11.88 -20.58
CA SER A 333 1.79 12.03 -21.79
C SER A 333 1.25 13.07 -22.79
N THR A 334 0.02 13.52 -22.61
CA THR A 334 -0.55 14.66 -23.34
C THR A 334 -0.12 16.02 -22.79
N GLY A 335 0.54 16.05 -21.63
CA GLY A 335 0.88 17.25 -20.86
C GLY A 335 -0.23 17.71 -19.89
N GLU A 336 -1.43 17.15 -20.00
CA GLU A 336 -2.56 17.49 -19.13
C GLU A 336 -2.35 16.97 -17.70
N THR A 337 -2.93 17.69 -16.74
CA THR A 337 -2.96 17.26 -15.33
C THR A 337 -4.27 16.57 -15.03
N GLY A 338 -4.20 15.32 -14.58
CA GLY A 338 -5.33 14.54 -14.11
C GLY A 338 -5.28 14.29 -12.61
N ARG A 339 -6.47 14.08 -12.02
CA ARG A 339 -6.63 13.50 -10.69
C ARG A 339 -7.14 12.08 -10.82
N VAL A 340 -6.46 11.12 -10.19
CA VAL A 340 -6.93 9.74 -10.16
C VAL A 340 -8.26 9.67 -9.40
N VAL A 341 -9.28 9.07 -10.01
CA VAL A 341 -10.59 8.86 -9.39
C VAL A 341 -10.71 7.44 -8.87
N LYS A 342 -10.26 6.47 -9.67
CA LYS A 342 -10.38 5.05 -9.37
C LYS A 342 -9.22 4.28 -9.97
N VAL A 343 -8.78 3.27 -9.24
CA VAL A 343 -7.76 2.33 -9.68
C VAL A 343 -8.45 1.18 -10.41
N ASN A 344 -7.94 0.82 -11.58
CA ASN A 344 -8.46 -0.32 -12.33
C ASN A 344 -7.83 -1.63 -11.82
N LYS A 345 -8.69 -2.60 -11.48
CA LYS A 345 -8.24 -3.92 -11.03
C LYS A 345 -7.36 -4.57 -12.11
N GLY A 346 -6.20 -5.09 -11.70
CA GLY A 346 -5.24 -5.73 -12.60
C GLY A 346 -4.34 -4.78 -13.40
N SER A 347 -4.49 -3.45 -13.27
CA SER A 347 -3.64 -2.49 -13.98
C SER A 347 -3.35 -1.23 -13.14
N LEU A 348 -2.28 -1.30 -12.34
CA LEU A 348 -1.87 -0.24 -11.40
C LEU A 348 -1.46 1.08 -12.08
N THR A 349 -1.04 1.04 -13.34
CA THR A 349 -0.56 2.20 -14.11
C THR A 349 -1.62 2.80 -15.04
N ARG A 350 -2.81 2.21 -15.09
CA ARG A 350 -3.90 2.68 -15.97
C ARG A 350 -5.19 2.94 -15.17
N PRO A 351 -5.20 3.91 -14.24
CA PRO A 351 -6.41 4.29 -13.52
C PRO A 351 -7.41 5.07 -14.38
N LEU A 352 -8.64 5.17 -13.86
CA LEU A 352 -9.62 6.18 -14.26
C LEU A 352 -9.26 7.51 -13.59
N LEU A 353 -9.18 8.57 -14.39
CA LEU A 353 -8.82 9.91 -13.93
C LEU A 353 -9.79 10.98 -14.41
N GLU A 354 -9.84 12.08 -13.68
CA GLU A 354 -10.55 13.30 -14.02
C GLU A 354 -9.53 14.36 -14.44
N THR A 355 -9.61 14.88 -15.65
CA THR A 355 -8.73 15.96 -16.10
C THR A 355 -9.06 17.25 -15.38
N LEU A 356 -8.05 18.02 -15.01
CA LEU A 356 -8.21 19.26 -14.23
C LEU A 356 -7.59 20.46 -14.93
N LEU A 357 -6.40 20.26 -15.51
CA LEU A 357 -5.64 21.32 -16.19
C LEU A 357 -5.17 20.85 -17.58
N ASP A 358 -5.06 21.80 -18.50
CA ASP A 358 -4.40 21.59 -19.79
C ASP A 358 -2.85 21.63 -19.66
N PRO A 359 -2.09 21.40 -20.76
CA PRO A 359 -0.63 21.44 -20.73
C PRO A 359 -0.02 22.78 -20.31
N ASP A 360 -0.78 23.88 -20.42
CA ASP A 360 -0.38 25.22 -20.01
C ASP A 360 -0.79 25.52 -18.55
N PHE A 361 -1.25 24.50 -17.80
CA PHE A 361 -1.73 24.58 -16.43
C PHE A 361 -2.98 25.46 -16.26
N ALA A 362 -3.71 25.74 -17.34
CA ALA A 362 -4.99 26.43 -17.27
C ALA A 362 -6.11 25.46 -16.87
N GLN A 363 -7.03 25.92 -16.02
CA GLN A 363 -8.12 25.08 -15.54
C GLN A 363 -9.11 24.77 -16.66
N ILE A 364 -9.45 23.50 -16.83
CA ILE A 364 -10.41 23.03 -17.82
C ILE A 364 -11.66 22.47 -17.16
N ASN A 365 -12.71 22.25 -17.98
CA ASN A 365 -13.88 21.51 -17.54
C ASN A 365 -13.48 20.05 -17.34
N PRO A 366 -13.71 19.47 -16.15
CA PRO A 366 -13.24 18.13 -15.87
C PRO A 366 -13.89 17.07 -16.76
N VAL A 367 -13.08 16.16 -17.28
CA VAL A 367 -13.53 15.02 -18.08
C VAL A 367 -12.95 13.75 -17.48
N LEU A 368 -13.80 12.72 -17.33
CA LEU A 368 -13.35 11.39 -16.94
C LEU A 368 -12.70 10.68 -18.12
N ILE A 369 -11.48 10.18 -17.92
CA ILE A 369 -10.69 9.43 -18.89
C ILE A 369 -10.29 8.11 -18.23
N ASP A 370 -10.70 6.98 -18.80
CA ASP A 370 -10.20 5.67 -18.38
C ASP A 370 -8.93 5.33 -19.17
N LEU A 371 -7.77 5.30 -18.51
CA LEU A 371 -6.55 4.95 -19.22
C LEU A 371 -6.57 3.52 -19.77
N LEU A 372 -7.38 2.58 -19.28
CA LEU A 372 -7.53 1.27 -19.94
C LEU A 372 -8.07 1.39 -21.36
N GLU A 373 -8.96 2.36 -21.62
CA GLU A 373 -9.58 2.58 -22.93
C GLU A 373 -8.71 3.44 -23.86
N HIS A 374 -7.68 4.09 -23.32
CA HIS A 374 -6.80 5.02 -24.05
C HIS A 374 -5.33 4.57 -24.05
N PRO A 375 -4.95 3.51 -24.79
CA PRO A 375 -3.64 2.86 -24.70
C PRO A 375 -2.44 3.78 -24.99
N MET A 376 -2.62 4.81 -25.83
CA MET A 376 -1.59 5.77 -26.21
C MET A 376 -1.34 6.86 -25.16
N THR A 377 -2.24 7.00 -24.19
CA THR A 377 -2.08 7.94 -23.08
C THR A 377 -1.53 7.18 -21.89
N SER A 378 -0.50 7.71 -21.25
CA SER A 378 0.11 7.13 -20.05
C SER A 378 0.35 8.21 -19.00
N ILE A 379 0.47 7.79 -17.74
CA ILE A 379 0.99 8.67 -16.69
C ILE A 379 2.50 8.78 -16.90
N GLU A 380 2.99 10.00 -17.12
CA GLU A 380 4.44 10.24 -17.21
C GLU A 380 5.07 10.30 -15.82
N ARG A 381 4.43 11.04 -14.91
CA ARG A 381 4.93 11.23 -13.54
C ARG A 381 3.83 11.71 -12.59
N PRO A 382 4.01 11.50 -11.27
CA PRO A 382 3.26 12.24 -10.26
C PRO A 382 3.44 13.76 -10.44
N MET A 383 2.38 14.53 -10.16
CA MET A 383 2.46 15.99 -10.15
C MET A 383 2.85 16.49 -8.76
N ASP A 384 3.95 17.25 -8.70
CA ASP A 384 4.43 17.87 -7.48
C ASP A 384 3.59 19.11 -7.15
N MET A 385 3.23 19.28 -5.87
CA MET A 385 2.47 20.43 -5.39
C MET A 385 3.27 21.74 -5.53
N SER A 386 4.60 21.70 -5.37
CA SER A 386 5.47 22.88 -5.53
C SER A 386 5.48 23.39 -6.97
N GLU A 387 5.54 22.48 -7.94
CA GLU A 387 5.42 22.81 -9.36
C GLU A 387 4.04 23.40 -9.67
N LEU A 388 2.98 22.79 -9.13
CA LEU A 388 1.62 23.29 -9.30
C LEU A 388 1.42 24.67 -8.67
N GLN A 389 2.03 24.92 -7.51
CA GLN A 389 1.99 26.22 -6.84
C GLN A 389 2.75 27.28 -7.62
N ALA A 390 3.87 26.93 -8.26
CA ALA A 390 4.62 27.84 -9.13
C ALA A 390 3.84 28.18 -10.42
N LYS A 391 3.19 27.20 -11.05
CA LYS A 391 2.54 27.37 -12.36
C LYS A 391 1.09 27.82 -12.27
N ASN A 392 0.34 27.40 -11.27
CA ASN A 392 -1.04 27.81 -11.02
C ASN A 392 -1.33 27.95 -9.51
N PRO A 393 -0.85 29.04 -8.87
CA PRO A 393 -0.95 29.22 -7.42
C PRO A 393 -2.39 29.27 -6.91
N LYS A 394 -3.33 29.79 -7.72
CA LYS A 394 -4.75 29.85 -7.36
C LYS A 394 -5.37 28.46 -7.28
N PHE A 395 -5.06 27.59 -8.23
CA PHE A 395 -5.57 26.22 -8.24
C PHE A 395 -4.88 25.38 -7.15
N ALA A 396 -3.57 25.54 -6.95
CA ALA A 396 -2.85 24.93 -5.85
C ALA A 396 -3.46 25.30 -4.48
N ALA A 397 -3.67 26.59 -4.22
CA ALA A 397 -4.31 27.06 -3.00
C ALA A 397 -5.73 26.49 -2.83
N LYS A 398 -6.51 26.36 -3.91
CA LYS A 398 -7.84 25.74 -3.87
C LYS A 398 -7.78 24.26 -3.48
N LEU A 399 -6.78 23.52 -3.98
CA LEU A 399 -6.54 22.13 -3.62
C LEU A 399 -6.03 21.99 -2.18
N GLU A 400 -5.11 22.86 -1.74
CA GLU A 400 -4.61 22.88 -0.36
C GLU A 400 -5.69 23.25 0.64
N LEU A 401 -6.49 24.29 0.35
CA LEU A 401 -7.69 24.59 1.11
C LEU A 401 -8.59 23.35 1.15
N GLY A 402 -8.81 22.67 0.02
CA GLY A 402 -9.50 21.38 -0.06
C GLY A 402 -8.91 20.27 0.83
N ARG A 403 -7.60 20.29 1.09
CA ARG A 403 -6.89 19.36 2.00
C ARG A 403 -6.93 19.80 3.47
N TRP A 404 -7.16 21.09 3.75
CA TRP A 404 -7.14 21.71 5.09
C TRP A 404 -8.50 21.69 5.83
N TRP A 405 -9.59 21.20 5.24
CA TRP A 405 -10.92 21.11 5.90
C TRP A 405 -11.07 19.95 6.91
N VAL A 406 -9.96 19.52 7.52
CA VAL A 406 -9.98 18.71 8.74
C VAL A 406 -9.78 19.68 9.91
N GLU A 407 -10.79 20.52 10.15
CA GLU A 407 -10.99 21.04 11.50
C GLU A 407 -11.46 19.87 12.37
N TRP A 408 -10.79 19.72 13.51
CA TRP A 408 -10.91 18.66 14.50
C TRP A 408 -12.21 18.75 15.30
#